data_AF-A0ABD4ZCB9-F1
#
_entry.id   AF-A0ABD4ZCB9-F1
#
_cell.length_a   1.000
_cell.length_b   1.000
_cell.length_c   1.000
_cell.angle_alpha   90.00
_cell.angle_beta   90.00
_cell.angle_gamma   90.00
#
_symmetry.space_group_name_H-M   'P 1'
#
loop_
_entity.id
_entity.type
_entity.pdbx_description
1 polymer ?
#
loop_
_entity_poly.entity_id
_entity_poly.type
_entity_poly.pdbx_seq_one_letter_code
_entity_poly.pdbx_strand_id
1 'polypeptide(L)' 'LYWASEQTGDPRYAQAATAHAGQAANYIVREDAATYHTYYMDVQTGEPRFGNTHQGYSDTSCWSRGQAWGIYGFLLS' A
#
# COMPACT_ATOMS: atom_id res chain seq x y z
N LEU A 1 -7.88 4.43 10.16
CA LEU A 1 -7.01 5.08 11.16
C LEU A 1 -7.22 6.59 11.18
N TYR A 2 -7.33 7.27 10.03
CA TYR A 2 -7.66 8.70 9.95
C TYR A 2 -8.85 9.11 10.84
N TRP A 3 -10.00 8.45 10.68
CA TRP A 3 -11.16 8.66 11.55
C TRP A 3 -10.86 8.51 13.05
N ALA A 4 -10.06 7.51 13.45
CA ALA A 4 -9.72 7.31 14.87
C ALA A 4 -8.87 8.48 15.41
N SER A 5 -7.98 9.05 14.58
CA SER A 5 -7.25 10.27 14.92
C SER A 5 -8.20 11.43 15.18
N GLU A 6 -9.25 11.59 14.37
CA GLU A 6 -10.27 12.64 14.54
C GLU A 6 -11.09 12.44 15.81
N GLN A 7 -11.49 11.20 16.12
CA GLN A 7 -12.33 10.91 17.27
C GLN A 7 -11.59 11.00 18.61
N THR A 8 -10.32 10.61 18.63
CA THR A 8 -9.52 10.54 19.86
C THR A 8 -8.63 11.76 20.08
N GLY A 9 -8.35 12.52 19.03
CA GLY A 9 -7.33 13.56 19.03
C GLY A 9 -5.89 13.04 19.02
N ASP A 10 -5.66 11.72 19.00
CA ASP A 10 -4.31 11.14 18.97
C ASP A 10 -3.77 11.12 17.52
N PRO A 11 -2.76 11.95 17.20
CA PRO A 11 -2.25 12.09 15.84
C PRO A 11 -1.50 10.84 15.34
N ARG A 12 -1.08 9.93 16.23
CA ARG A 12 -0.29 8.75 15.86
C ARG A 12 -1.04 7.83 14.90
N TYR A 13 -2.38 7.79 14.98
CA TYR A 13 -3.19 7.01 14.06
C TYR A 13 -3.13 7.54 12.63
N ALA A 14 -3.28 8.85 12.44
CA ALA A 14 -3.17 9.47 11.12
C ALA A 14 -1.74 9.35 10.57
N GLN A 15 -0.72 9.59 11.40
CA GLN A 15 0.68 9.47 11.01
C GLN A 15 1.03 8.07 10.49
N ALA A 16 0.57 7.02 11.19
CA ALA A 16 0.79 5.64 10.76
C ALA A 16 0.10 5.33 9.41
N ALA A 17 -1.13 5.83 9.20
CA ALA A 17 -1.82 5.64 7.93
C ALA A 17 -1.16 6.38 6.77
N THR A 18 -0.77 7.65 6.96
CA THR A 18 -0.09 8.43 5.93
C THR A 18 1.26 7.82 5.58
N ALA A 19 2.04 7.37 6.57
CA ALA A 19 3.29 6.68 6.33
C ALA A 19 3.09 5.37 5.55
N HIS A 20 2.05 4.60 5.86
CA HIS A 20 1.72 3.37 5.13
C HIS A 20 1.30 3.66 3.69
N ALA A 21 0.43 4.65 3.46
CA ALA A 21 0.01 5.06 2.12
C ALA A 21 1.19 5.55 1.28
N GLY A 22 2.12 6.33 1.87
CA GLY A 22 3.34 6.76 1.19
C GLY A 22 4.25 5.59 0.79
N GLN A 23 4.46 4.62 1.68
CA GLN A 23 5.24 3.42 1.36
C GLN A 23 4.56 2.57 0.28
N ALA A 24 3.23 2.41 0.34
CA ALA A 24 2.49 1.71 -0.70
C ALA A 24 2.64 2.41 -2.06
N ALA A 25 2.53 3.74 -2.11
CA ALA A 25 2.71 4.51 -3.34
C ALA A 25 4.11 4.31 -3.95
N ASN A 26 5.16 4.23 -3.12
CA ASN A 26 6.54 4.05 -3.58
C ASN A 26 6.84 2.65 -4.14
N TYR A 27 6.20 1.60 -3.60
CA TYR A 27 6.64 0.22 -3.86
C TYR A 27 5.58 -0.68 -4.50
N ILE A 28 4.29 -0.47 -4.20
CA ILE A 28 3.23 -1.31 -4.78
C ILE A 28 2.86 -0.85 -6.19
N VAL A 29 2.98 0.45 -6.47
CA VAL A 29 2.72 1.05 -7.78
C VAL A 29 3.98 0.94 -8.62
N ARG A 30 3.85 0.33 -9.79
CA ARG A 30 4.94 0.16 -10.76
C ARG A 30 5.04 1.37 -11.68
N GLU A 31 6.15 1.44 -12.41
CA GLU A 31 6.41 2.50 -13.39
C GLU A 31 5.32 2.60 -14.49
N ASP A 32 4.69 1.48 -14.84
CA ASP A 32 3.58 1.41 -15.80
C ASP A 32 2.20 1.69 -15.19
N ALA A 33 2.14 2.22 -13.96
CA ALA A 33 0.95 2.49 -13.16
C ALA A 33 0.07 1.26 -12.83
N ALA A 34 0.54 0.05 -13.17
CA ALA A 34 -0.02 -1.19 -12.63
C ALA A 34 0.42 -1.39 -11.18
N THR A 35 -0.35 -2.15 -10.42
CA THR A 35 0.01 -2.49 -9.04
C THR A 35 0.45 -3.94 -8.90
N TYR A 36 1.48 -4.19 -8.08
CA TYR A 36 1.64 -5.48 -7.43
C TYR A 36 0.44 -5.76 -6.52
N HIS A 37 0.18 -7.03 -6.19
CA HIS A 37 -0.84 -7.37 -5.19
C HIS A 37 -0.26 -7.26 -3.77
N THR A 38 0.94 -7.77 -3.55
CA THR A 38 1.64 -7.65 -2.26
C THR A 38 3.07 -7.18 -2.49
N TYR A 39 3.67 -6.54 -1.48
CA TYR A 39 5.07 -6.15 -1.50
C TYR A 39 5.72 -6.52 -0.17
N TYR A 40 6.91 -7.13 -0.24
CA TYR A 40 7.67 -7.57 0.93
C TYR A 40 8.77 -6.58 1.27
N MET A 41 8.91 -6.30 2.56
CA MET A 41 9.95 -5.45 3.14
C MET A 41 10.82 -6.28 4.09
N ASP A 42 12.06 -5.87 4.32
CA ASP A 42 12.88 -6.41 5.40
C ASP A 42 12.38 -5.88 6.75
N VAL A 43 12.14 -6.77 7.71
CA VAL A 43 11.55 -6.41 9.01
C VAL A 43 12.55 -5.81 10.00
N GLN A 44 13.84 -5.96 9.75
CA GLN A 44 14.91 -5.39 10.58
C GLN A 44 15.34 -4.02 10.06
N THR A 45 15.51 -3.89 8.75
CA THR A 45 16.03 -2.65 8.13
C THR A 45 14.94 -1.75 7.56
N GLY A 46 13.77 -2.30 7.21
CA GLY A 46 12.72 -1.57 6.50
C GLY A 46 12.97 -1.41 5.00
N GLU A 47 14.02 -2.02 4.45
CA GLU A 47 14.34 -1.93 3.02
C GLU A 47 13.36 -2.72 2.14
N PRO A 48 13.05 -2.24 0.93
CA PRO A 48 12.18 -2.95 -0.01
C PRO A 48 12.84 -4.23 -0.52
N ARG A 49 12.05 -5.30 -0.71
CA ARG A 49 12.54 -6.58 -1.22
C ARG A 49 11.98 -6.92 -2.60
N PHE A 50 10.70 -7.27 -2.69
CA PHE A 50 10.06 -7.66 -3.94
C PHE A 50 8.53 -7.61 -3.89
N GLY A 51 7.91 -7.40 -5.05
CA GLY A 51 6.48 -7.56 -5.27
C GLY A 51 6.11 -9.02 -5.57
N ASN A 52 4.91 -9.43 -5.16
CA ASN A 52 4.40 -10.79 -5.36
C ASN A 52 2.86 -10.78 -5.49
N THR A 53 2.25 -11.96 -5.62
CA THR A 53 0.80 -12.12 -5.57
C THR A 53 0.35 -13.43 -4.94
N HIS A 54 -0.77 -13.36 -4.19
CA HIS A 54 -1.50 -14.54 -3.70
C HIS A 54 -2.78 -14.84 -4.49
N GLN A 55 -3.19 -13.95 -5.40
CA GLN A 55 -4.52 -14.00 -6.06
C GLN A 55 -4.52 -13.57 -7.53
N GLY A 56 -3.50 -12.83 -7.96
CA GLY A 56 -3.27 -12.52 -9.37
C GLY A 56 -2.71 -13.73 -10.11
N TYR A 57 -2.69 -13.65 -11.43
CA TYR A 57 -2.21 -14.74 -12.29
C TYR A 57 -0.71 -15.01 -12.12
N SER A 58 0.10 -13.96 -11.97
CA SER A 58 1.53 -14.03 -11.72
C SER A 58 2.01 -12.78 -10.97
N ASP A 59 3.22 -12.82 -10.41
CA ASP A 59 3.84 -11.68 -9.73
C ASP A 59 4.00 -10.45 -10.62
N THR A 60 4.03 -10.65 -11.94
CA THR A 60 4.13 -9.57 -12.94
C THR A 60 2.78 -9.17 -13.54
N SER A 61 1.70 -9.90 -13.23
CA SER A 61 0.35 -9.58 -13.68
C SER A 61 -0.26 -8.42 -12.89
N CYS A 62 -1.29 -7.78 -13.45
CA CYS A 62 -2.06 -6.75 -12.76
C CYS A 62 -3.42 -7.33 -12.36
N TRP A 63 -3.57 -7.66 -11.07
CA TRP A 63 -4.82 -8.19 -10.56
C TRP A 63 -5.88 -7.09 -10.46
N SER A 64 -6.97 -7.22 -11.20
CA SER A 64 -7.96 -6.15 -11.39
C SER A 64 -8.54 -5.58 -10.09
N ARG A 65 -8.85 -6.44 -9.10
CA ARG A 65 -9.35 -5.98 -7.81
C ARG A 65 -8.26 -5.30 -6.97
N GLY A 66 -7.01 -5.73 -7.08
CA GLY A 66 -5.86 -5.06 -6.46
C GLY A 66 -5.65 -3.66 -7.03
N GLN A 67 -5.71 -3.53 -8.36
CA GLN A 67 -5.65 -2.23 -9.03
C GLN A 67 -6.77 -1.30 -8.56
N ALA A 68 -8.00 -1.83 -8.45
CA ALA A 68 -9.15 -1.05 -7.96
C ALA A 68 -8.95 -0.56 -6.52
N TRP A 69 -8.30 -1.35 -5.65
CA TRP A 69 -7.95 -0.92 -4.30
C TRP A 69 -6.94 0.22 -4.29
N GLY A 70 -5.95 0.20 -5.20
CA GLY A 70 -5.03 1.32 -5.39
C GLY A 70 -5.78 2.61 -5.79
N ILE A 71 -6.64 2.53 -6.82
CA ILE A 71 -7.40 3.69 -7.33
C ILE A 71 -8.23 4.35 -6.22
N TYR A 72 -8.96 3.55 -5.44
CA TYR A 72 -9.84 4.09 -4.40
C TYR A 72 -9.09 4.44 -3.11
N GLY A 73 -8.16 3.58 -2.69
CA GLY A 73 -7.45 3.71 -1.42
C GLY A 73 -6.55 4.93 -1.34
N PHE A 74 -5.82 5.25 -2.42
CA PHE A 74 -4.98 6.46 -2.43
C PHE A 74 -5.81 7.74 -2.42
N LEU A 75 -7.01 7.74 -3.02
CA LEU A 75 -7.91 8.90 -2.97
C LEU A 75 -8.48 9.14 -1.56
N LEU A 76 -8.66 8.08 -0.77
CA LEU A 76 -9.16 8.16 0.60
C LEU A 76 -8.09 8.55 1.64
N SER A 77 -6.82 8.57 1.25
CA SER A 77 -5.68 8.66 2.18
C SER A 77 -5.10 10.06 2.33
#